data_AF-A0A843KPZ2-F1
#
_entry.id   AF-A0A843KPZ2-F1
#
_cell.length_a   1.000
_cell.length_b   1.000
_cell.length_c   1.000
_cell.angle_alpha   90.00
_cell.angle_beta   90.00
_cell.angle_gamma   90.00
#
_symmetry.space_group_name_H-M   'P 1'
#
loop_
_entity.id
_entity.type
_entity.pdbx_description
1 polymer ?
#
loop_
_entity_poly.entity_id
_entity_poly.type
_entity_poly.pdbx_seq_one_letter_code
_entity_poly.pdbx_strand_id
1 'polypeptide(L)'
;MEKASIVRWFILLLALLCAVQGASAFNIKTETINPATGPLEPGQQVTARYVLTYDMATTDDLSDETFELSTGLQNPSWDITVYRDGIAVYTTKKTGYYPVLTEFEISYGEGDTELDLQLRGTVPSSTTGQV
;
A
#
# COMPACT_ATOMS: atom_id res chain seq x y z
N MET A 1 8.94 37.36 33.84
CA MET A 1 8.44 35.98 34.00
C MET A 1 7.52 35.69 32.83
N GLU A 2 8.01 35.15 31.71
CA GLU A 2 7.14 34.86 30.54
C GLU A 2 7.62 33.71 29.64
N LYS A 3 8.82 33.16 29.90
CA LYS A 3 9.49 32.22 28.99
C LYS A 3 9.05 30.77 29.20
N ALA A 4 8.62 30.40 30.40
CA ALA A 4 8.24 29.03 30.73
C ALA A 4 6.84 28.64 30.20
N SER A 5 5.91 29.59 30.11
CA SER A 5 4.56 29.38 29.60
C SER A 5 4.55 29.12 28.08
N ILE A 6 5.36 29.87 27.33
CA ILE A 6 5.50 29.70 25.87
C ILE A 6 6.10 28.34 25.52
N VAL A 7 7.18 27.92 26.20
CA VAL A 7 7.82 26.61 25.96
C VAL A 7 6.85 25.46 26.27
N ARG A 8 6.04 25.57 27.33
CA ARG A 8 5.04 24.55 27.67
C ARG A 8 3.93 24.43 26.63
N TRP A 9 3.50 25.56 26.05
CA TRP A 9 2.52 25.57 24.95
C TRP A 9 3.09 24.96 23.67
N PHE A 10 4.34 25.24 23.31
CA PHE A 10 4.99 24.61 22.16
C PHE A 10 5.17 23.10 22.33
N ILE A 11 5.52 22.64 23.54
CA ILE A 11 5.62 21.19 23.82
C ILE A 11 4.25 20.51 23.75
N LEU A 12 3.19 21.16 24.23
CA LEU A 12 1.83 20.65 24.14
C LEU A 12 1.32 20.61 22.69
N LEU A 13 1.57 21.66 21.89
CA LEU A 13 1.26 21.69 20.46
C LEU A 13 2.01 20.61 19.68
N LEU A 14 3.32 20.45 19.93
CA LEU A 14 4.13 19.41 19.30
C LEU A 14 3.68 18.01 19.72
N ALA A 15 3.36 17.81 21.00
CA ALA A 15 2.79 16.55 21.48
C ALA A 15 1.41 16.26 20.87
N LEU A 16 0.59 17.28 20.62
CA LEU A 16 -0.70 17.14 19.93
C LEU A 16 -0.52 16.80 18.45
N LEU A 17 0.46 17.42 17.77
CA LEU A 17 0.84 17.09 16.39
C LEU A 17 1.45 15.69 16.27
N CYS A 18 2.17 15.21 17.29
CA CYS A 18 2.67 13.82 17.34
C CYS A 18 1.62 12.81 17.82
N ALA A 19 0.54 13.26 18.46
CA ALA A 19 -0.57 12.42 18.90
C ALA A 19 -1.63 12.19 17.80
N VAL A 20 -1.51 12.85 16.64
CA VAL A 20 -2.14 12.39 15.39
C VAL A 20 -1.35 11.16 14.93
N GLN A 21 -1.53 10.04 15.63
CA GLN A 21 -1.19 8.73 15.09
C GLN A 21 -2.00 8.59 13.81
N GLY A 22 -1.30 8.45 12.68
CA GLY A 22 -1.90 8.39 11.36
C GLY A 22 -3.00 7.34 11.32
N ALA A 23 -4.22 7.76 11.01
CA ALA A 23 -5.17 6.86 10.39
C ALA A 23 -4.60 6.54 9.00
N SER A 24 -3.88 5.43 8.89
CA SER A 24 -3.54 4.90 7.57
C SER A 24 -4.84 4.43 6.93
N ALA A 25 -5.10 4.83 5.68
CA ALA A 25 -6.25 4.35 4.89
C ALA A 25 -6.24 2.82 4.70
N PHE A 26 -5.11 2.16 5.00
CA PHE A 26 -4.97 0.72 4.95
C PHE A 26 -4.05 0.17 6.03
N ASN A 27 -4.18 -1.13 6.30
CA ASN A 27 -3.31 -1.87 7.21
C ASN A 27 -2.82 -3.17 6.54
N ILE A 28 -1.53 -3.46 6.63
CA ILE A 28 -0.93 -4.68 6.09
C ILE A 28 -1.10 -5.83 7.10
N LYS A 29 -1.88 -6.85 6.73
CA LYS A 29 -2.08 -8.08 7.51
C LYS A 29 -1.01 -9.11 7.27
N THR A 30 -0.50 -9.20 6.04
CA THR A 30 0.50 -10.20 5.66
C THR A 30 1.44 -9.61 4.63
N GLU A 31 2.72 -9.88 4.81
CA GLU A 31 3.76 -9.62 3.83
C GLU A 31 4.63 -10.86 3.73
N THR A 32 4.80 -11.37 2.51
CA THR A 32 5.73 -12.47 2.23
C THR A 32 6.52 -12.17 0.97
N ILE A 33 7.83 -12.32 1.03
CA ILE A 33 8.74 -12.12 -0.10
C ILE A 33 9.52 -13.43 -0.30
N ASN A 34 9.67 -13.84 -1.56
CA ASN A 34 10.49 -14.96 -1.97
C ASN A 34 11.49 -14.49 -3.04
N PRO A 35 12.81 -14.69 -2.87
CA PRO A 35 13.48 -15.37 -1.74
C PRO A 35 13.25 -14.65 -0.40
N ALA A 36 13.08 -15.43 0.67
CA ALA A 36 12.70 -14.90 1.99
C ALA A 36 13.85 -14.26 2.77
N THR A 37 15.10 -14.58 2.42
CA THR A 37 16.29 -14.16 3.17
C THR A 37 17.46 -13.91 2.23
N GLY A 38 18.35 -12.99 2.63
CA GLY A 38 19.57 -12.65 1.90
C GLY A 38 19.37 -11.47 0.94
N PRO A 39 20.47 -10.92 0.41
CA PRO A 39 20.40 -9.89 -0.61
C PRO A 39 19.75 -10.44 -1.88
N LEU A 40 18.99 -9.58 -2.56
CA LEU A 40 18.43 -9.86 -3.86
C LEU A 40 19.50 -9.60 -4.93
N GLU A 41 19.84 -10.64 -5.68
CA GLU A 41 20.89 -10.58 -6.70
C GLU A 41 20.33 -10.11 -8.06
N PRO A 42 21.09 -9.34 -8.85
CA PRO A 42 20.79 -9.06 -10.25
C PRO A 42 20.27 -10.27 -11.04
N GLY A 43 19.14 -10.10 -11.73
CA GLY A 43 18.53 -11.17 -12.53
C GLY A 43 17.76 -12.22 -11.73
N GLN A 44 17.71 -12.11 -10.40
CA GLN A 44 16.95 -13.03 -9.57
C GLN A 44 15.44 -12.77 -9.68
N GLN A 45 14.67 -13.85 -9.80
CA GLN A 45 13.21 -13.75 -9.76
C GLN A 45 12.72 -13.54 -8.32
N VAL A 46 11.80 -12.60 -8.17
CA VAL A 46 11.16 -12.26 -6.90
C VAL A 46 9.67 -12.46 -7.02
N THR A 47 9.07 -13.01 -5.96
CA THR A 47 7.62 -12.99 -5.75
C THR A 47 7.35 -12.34 -4.39
N ALA A 48 6.55 -11.29 -4.37
CA ALA A 48 6.09 -10.64 -3.15
C ALA A 48 4.57 -10.74 -3.07
N ARG A 49 4.02 -10.98 -1.89
CA ARG A 49 2.59 -10.99 -1.62
C ARG A 49 2.29 -10.10 -0.43
N TYR A 50 1.30 -9.23 -0.58
CA TYR A 50 0.78 -8.36 0.46
C TYR A 50 -0.71 -8.60 0.60
N VAL A 51 -1.17 -8.85 1.82
CA VAL A 51 -2.61 -8.86 2.15
C VAL A 51 -2.85 -7.66 3.04
N LEU A 52 -3.77 -6.77 2.65
CA LEU A 52 -4.06 -5.56 3.39
C LEU A 52 -5.56 -5.35 3.55
N THR A 53 -6.00 -4.78 4.67
CA THR A 53 -7.35 -4.23 4.83
C THR A 53 -7.34 -2.78 4.42
N TYR A 54 -8.39 -2.35 3.75
CA TYR A 54 -8.53 -0.99 3.24
C TYR A 54 -9.83 -0.42 3.79
N ASP A 55 -9.73 0.67 4.54
CA ASP A 55 -10.87 1.40 5.08
C ASP A 55 -11.03 2.68 4.24
N MET A 56 -11.93 2.61 3.27
CA MET A 56 -12.21 3.71 2.37
C MET A 56 -13.07 4.75 3.08
N ALA A 57 -12.70 6.03 2.97
CA ALA A 57 -13.57 7.13 3.37
C ALA A 57 -14.51 7.45 2.19
N THR A 58 -15.49 6.57 1.93
CA THR A 58 -16.38 6.74 0.78
C THR A 58 -17.15 8.06 0.85
N THR A 59 -16.92 8.94 -0.13
CA THR A 59 -17.83 10.03 -0.48
C THR A 59 -18.91 9.49 -1.42
N ASP A 60 -20.07 10.16 -1.49
CA ASP A 60 -21.26 9.66 -2.21
C ASP A 60 -21.06 9.43 -3.73
N ASP A 61 -19.92 9.82 -4.31
CA ASP A 61 -19.60 9.75 -5.74
C ASP A 61 -18.61 8.64 -6.15
N LEU A 62 -17.98 7.94 -5.20
CA LEU A 62 -17.06 6.80 -5.44
C LEU A 62 -15.99 7.06 -6.53
N SER A 63 -15.54 8.31 -6.68
CA SER A 63 -14.63 8.72 -7.75
C SER A 63 -13.29 9.29 -7.29
N ASP A 64 -13.06 9.37 -6.00
CA ASP A 64 -12.12 10.35 -5.46
C ASP A 64 -10.81 9.72 -4.99
N GLU A 65 -10.75 8.39 -4.89
CA GLU A 65 -9.57 7.69 -4.39
C GLU A 65 -9.00 6.64 -5.37
N THR A 66 -7.68 6.58 -5.42
CA THR A 66 -6.91 5.59 -6.17
C THR A 66 -5.91 4.89 -5.25
N PHE A 67 -5.72 3.58 -5.47
CA PHE A 67 -4.65 2.83 -4.83
C PHE A 67 -3.51 2.62 -5.83
N GLU A 68 -2.42 3.33 -5.62
CA GLU A 68 -1.25 3.31 -6.52
C GLU A 68 -0.22 2.29 -6.04
N LEU A 69 0.15 1.38 -6.94
CA LEU A 69 1.20 0.40 -6.72
C LEU A 69 2.46 0.84 -7.44
N SER A 70 3.63 0.49 -6.91
CA SER A 70 4.89 0.71 -7.61
C SER A 70 5.89 -0.42 -7.37
N THR A 71 6.79 -0.64 -8.33
CA THR A 71 7.89 -1.60 -8.18
C THR A 71 9.11 -1.22 -9.01
N GLY A 72 10.29 -1.53 -8.49
CA GLY A 72 11.56 -1.47 -9.22
C GLY A 72 11.97 -2.79 -9.90
N LEU A 73 11.15 -3.85 -9.78
CA LEU A 73 11.42 -5.11 -10.44
C LEU A 73 11.18 -4.99 -11.95
N GLN A 74 12.07 -5.58 -12.75
CA GLN A 74 11.91 -5.69 -14.20
C GLN A 74 10.82 -6.69 -14.55
N ASN A 75 10.15 -6.43 -15.68
CA ASN A 75 9.04 -7.23 -16.21
C ASN A 75 7.97 -7.55 -15.15
N PRO A 76 7.46 -6.53 -14.43
CA PRO A 76 6.55 -6.77 -13.32
C PRO A 76 5.18 -7.25 -13.80
N SER A 77 4.62 -8.21 -13.06
CA SER A 77 3.26 -8.70 -13.18
C SER A 77 2.60 -8.69 -11.81
N TRP A 78 1.34 -8.29 -11.77
CA TRP A 78 0.55 -8.16 -10.57
C TRP A 78 -0.69 -9.04 -10.71
N ASP A 79 -0.88 -9.98 -9.79
CA ASP A 79 -2.14 -10.67 -9.59
C ASP A 79 -2.82 -10.03 -8.37
N ILE A 80 -4.04 -9.53 -8.56
CA ILE A 80 -4.76 -8.74 -7.57
C ILE A 80 -6.12 -9.38 -7.35
N THR A 81 -6.45 -9.67 -6.09
CA THR A 81 -7.77 -10.15 -5.68
C THR A 81 -8.34 -9.24 -4.61
N VAL A 82 -9.59 -8.82 -4.82
CA VAL A 82 -10.37 -8.05 -3.85
C VAL A 82 -11.32 -9.01 -3.17
N TYR A 83 -11.24 -9.02 -1.84
CA TYR A 83 -12.13 -9.76 -0.97
C TYR A 83 -13.07 -8.79 -0.27
N ARG A 84 -14.33 -9.22 -0.14
CA ARG A 84 -15.32 -8.57 0.68
C ARG A 84 -15.92 -9.55 1.66
N ASP A 85 -15.82 -9.24 2.95
CA ASP A 85 -16.22 -10.14 4.04
C ASP A 85 -15.61 -11.56 3.88
N GLY A 86 -14.38 -11.63 3.35
CA GLY A 86 -13.65 -12.87 3.08
C GLY A 86 -14.03 -13.60 1.78
N ILE A 87 -14.92 -13.06 0.95
CA ILE A 87 -15.32 -13.64 -0.35
C ILE A 87 -14.62 -12.89 -1.47
N ALA A 88 -13.97 -13.60 -2.39
CA ALA A 88 -13.36 -12.98 -3.57
C ALA A 88 -14.44 -12.42 -4.51
N VAL A 89 -14.49 -11.10 -4.67
CA VAL A 89 -15.51 -10.39 -5.48
C VAL A 89 -14.95 -9.87 -6.80
N TYR A 90 -13.64 -9.59 -6.86
CA TYR A 90 -12.97 -9.13 -8.07
C TYR A 90 -11.56 -9.71 -8.15
N THR A 91 -11.11 -10.05 -9.35
CA THR A 91 -9.74 -10.50 -9.58
C THR A 91 -9.25 -9.95 -10.91
N THR A 92 -8.06 -9.38 -10.90
CA THR A 92 -7.46 -8.77 -12.09
C THR A 92 -5.97 -9.05 -12.16
N LYS A 93 -5.44 -8.99 -13.38
CA LYS A 93 -4.01 -9.04 -13.65
C LYS A 93 -3.59 -7.72 -14.25
N LYS A 94 -2.57 -7.09 -13.68
CA LYS A 94 -1.98 -5.85 -14.20
C LYS A 94 -0.50 -6.07 -14.49
N THR A 95 0.03 -5.31 -15.44
CA THR A 95 1.46 -5.30 -15.77
C THR A 95 2.00 -3.88 -15.68
N GLY A 96 3.32 -3.75 -15.72
CA GLY A 96 3.97 -2.44 -15.64
C GLY A 96 4.35 -2.02 -14.22
N TYR A 97 5.13 -0.94 -14.16
CA TYR A 97 5.80 -0.50 -12.94
C TYR A 97 4.87 0.25 -11.98
N TYR A 98 3.80 0.88 -12.50
CA TYR A 98 2.88 1.71 -11.72
C TYR A 98 1.40 1.38 -12.02
N PRO A 99 0.91 0.18 -11.69
CA PRO A 99 -0.50 -0.08 -11.83
C PRO A 99 -1.29 0.72 -10.80
N VAL A 100 -2.42 1.24 -11.24
CA VAL A 100 -3.40 1.93 -10.39
C VAL A 100 -4.64 1.06 -10.28
N LEU A 101 -5.18 0.94 -9.07
CA LEU A 101 -6.51 0.43 -8.81
C LEU A 101 -7.43 1.60 -8.51
N THR A 102 -8.59 1.65 -9.16
CA THR A 102 -9.59 2.68 -8.88
C THR A 102 -10.48 2.27 -7.70
N GLU A 103 -11.12 3.25 -7.07
CA GLU A 103 -12.17 3.02 -6.08
C GLU A 103 -13.25 2.03 -6.57
N PHE A 104 -13.65 2.13 -7.84
CA PHE A 104 -14.60 1.18 -8.43
C PHE A 104 -14.09 -0.27 -8.43
N GLU A 105 -12.79 -0.49 -8.64
CA GLU A 105 -12.21 -1.85 -8.61
C GLU A 105 -12.13 -2.40 -7.17
N ILE A 106 -12.01 -1.53 -6.16
CA ILE A 106 -11.73 -1.91 -4.76
C ILE A 106 -13.00 -1.95 -3.91
N SER A 107 -13.84 -0.92 -3.99
CA SER A 107 -14.90 -0.64 -3.01
C SER A 107 -16.31 -0.56 -3.62
N TYR A 108 -16.54 -1.18 -4.78
CA TYR A 108 -17.89 -1.25 -5.33
C TYR A 108 -18.80 -2.18 -4.49
N GLY A 109 -19.48 -1.65 -3.46
CA GLY A 109 -20.43 -2.32 -2.57
C GLY A 109 -20.11 -2.17 -1.06
N GLU A 110 -21.00 -2.64 -0.18
CA GLU A 110 -20.87 -2.53 1.29
C GLU A 110 -20.17 -3.76 1.91
N GLY A 111 -19.22 -3.57 2.83
CA GLY A 111 -18.57 -4.64 3.61
C GLY A 111 -17.08 -4.39 3.85
N ASP A 112 -16.45 -5.23 4.66
CA ASP A 112 -15.01 -5.12 4.97
C ASP A 112 -14.19 -5.47 3.72
N THR A 113 -13.31 -4.55 3.29
CA THR A 113 -12.50 -4.72 2.07
C THR A 113 -11.09 -5.18 2.40
N GLU A 114 -10.66 -6.25 1.74
CA GLU A 114 -9.30 -6.77 1.80
C GLU A 114 -8.71 -6.91 0.38
N LEU A 115 -7.47 -6.48 0.20
CA LEU A 115 -6.71 -6.64 -1.04
C LEU A 115 -5.60 -7.68 -0.84
N ASP A 116 -5.58 -8.70 -1.69
CA ASP A 116 -4.48 -9.63 -1.85
C ASP A 116 -3.72 -9.30 -3.14
N LEU A 117 -2.50 -8.81 -2.98
CA LEU A 117 -1.64 -8.29 -4.04
C LEU A 117 -0.43 -9.20 -4.17
N GLN A 118 -0.25 -9.82 -5.34
CA GLN A 118 0.92 -10.64 -5.63
C GLN A 118 1.72 -10.04 -6.79
N LEU A 119 2.92 -9.57 -6.48
CA LEU A 119 3.89 -9.04 -7.43
C LEU A 119 4.88 -10.14 -7.81
N ARG A 120 5.16 -10.27 -9.10
CA ARG A 120 6.24 -11.07 -9.66
C ARG A 120 7.10 -10.19 -10.56
N GLY A 121 8.42 -10.38 -10.51
CA GLY A 121 9.35 -9.68 -11.39
C GLY A 121 10.78 -10.13 -11.16
N THR A 122 11.72 -9.43 -11.79
CA THR A 122 13.15 -9.77 -11.74
C THR A 122 13.95 -8.59 -11.19
N VAL A 123 14.94 -8.88 -10.35
CA VAL A 123 15.83 -7.85 -9.78
C VAL A 123 16.65 -7.20 -10.91
N PRO A 124 16.65 -5.87 -11.04
CA PRO A 124 17.41 -5.19 -12.09
C PRO A 124 18.93 -5.35 -11.91
N SER A 125 19.65 -5.44 -13.02
CA SER A 125 21.12 -5.60 -13.00
C SER A 125 21.92 -4.35 -12.68
N SER A 126 21.27 -3.18 -12.67
CA SER A 126 21.87 -1.91 -12.26
C SER A 126 20.93 -1.17 -11.31
N THR A 127 21.50 -0.66 -10.21
CA THR A 127 20.86 0.28 -9.28
C THR A 127 20.79 1.70 -9.84
N THR A 128 20.80 1.86 -11.16
CA THR A 128 20.37 3.11 -11.79
C THR A 128 18.87 3.20 -11.65
N GLY A 129 18.44 3.60 -10.44
CA GLY A 129 17.07 4.00 -10.15
C GLY A 129 16.69 5.14 -11.08
N GLN A 130 16.13 4.77 -12.22
CA GLN A 130 15.21 5.64 -12.94
C GLN A 130 13.92 4.86 -13.04
N VAL A 131 13.11 5.13 -12.02
CA VAL A 131 11.66 5.07 -12.04
C VAL A 131 11.11 6.15 -12.96
#